data_AF-A0A0G1I9U6-F1
#
_entry.id   AF-A0A0G1I9U6-F1
#
_cell.length_a   1.000
_cell.length_b   1.000
_cell.length_c   1.000
_cell.angle_alpha   90.00
_cell.angle_beta   90.00
_cell.angle_gamma   90.00
#
_symmetry.space_group_name_H-M   'P 1'
#
loop_
_entity.id
_entity.type
_entity.pdbx_description
1 polymer ?
#
loop_
_entity_poly.entity_id
_entity_poly.type
_entity_poly.pdbx_seq_one_letter_code
_entity_poly.pdbx_strand_id
1 'polypeptide(L)'
;GFNTFIGEEIIWKNEEMIWGMNYYGQILSKAVGAKEIYEFLKEALLQVDESMPFRGPKILNEENFSYRNSNSGSVEDFHGVEMILYQGKRVYELQYHGGIIKK
;
A
#
# COMPACT_ATOMS: atom_id res chain seq x y z
N GLY A 1 -2.67 -0.27 -9.72
CA GLY A 1 -3.10 0.71 -10.75
C GLY A 1 -1.90 1.45 -11.30
N PHE A 2 -2.10 2.43 -12.19
CA PHE A 2 -1.00 3.00 -13.01
C PHE A 2 -0.62 4.47 -12.76
N ASN A 3 -1.45 5.30 -12.11
CA ASN A 3 -1.24 6.72 -11.73
C ASN A 3 -2.21 7.68 -12.44
N THR A 4 -3.03 8.46 -11.73
CA THR A 4 -3.53 8.20 -10.36
C THR A 4 -4.49 7.00 -10.43
N PHE A 5 -4.64 6.24 -9.36
CA PHE A 5 -5.60 5.13 -9.36
C PHE A 5 -6.26 4.95 -8.01
N ILE A 6 -7.47 4.39 -8.04
CA ILE A 6 -8.14 3.81 -6.87
C ILE A 6 -8.12 2.29 -6.98
N GLY A 7 -8.22 1.62 -5.85
CA GLY A 7 -8.52 0.20 -5.80
C GLY A 7 -9.16 -0.16 -4.48
N GLU A 8 -9.63 -1.39 -4.42
CA GLU A 8 -10.31 -1.95 -3.26
C GLU A 8 -9.97 -3.43 -3.12
N GLU A 9 -10.08 -3.90 -1.88
CA GLU A 9 -9.99 -5.30 -1.51
C GLU A 9 -11.13 -5.60 -0.54
N ILE A 10 -11.90 -6.66 -0.82
CA ILE A 10 -13.07 -7.05 -0.03
C ILE A 10 -12.93 -8.52 0.34
N ILE A 11 -13.07 -8.83 1.63
CA ILE A 11 -13.10 -10.21 2.13
C ILE A 11 -14.56 -10.61 2.34
N TRP A 12 -14.91 -11.74 1.75
CA TRP A 12 -16.23 -12.34 1.82
C TRP A 12 -16.19 -13.63 2.64
N LYS A 13 -17.22 -13.85 3.45
CA LYS A 13 -17.45 -15.11 4.15
C LYS A 13 -18.93 -15.43 4.10
N ASN A 14 -19.29 -16.61 3.59
CA ASN A 14 -20.69 -17.04 3.45
C ASN A 14 -21.57 -16.01 2.72
N GLU A 15 -21.08 -15.46 1.61
CA GLU A 15 -21.78 -14.43 0.81
C GLU A 15 -21.98 -13.07 1.52
N GLU A 16 -21.38 -12.89 2.69
CA GLU A 16 -21.39 -11.62 3.42
C GLU A 16 -20.01 -10.95 3.33
N MET A 17 -19.99 -9.65 3.00
CA MET A 17 -18.78 -8.83 3.14
C MET A 17 -18.49 -8.65 4.63
N ILE A 18 -17.32 -9.08 5.08
CA ILE A 18 -16.93 -8.99 6.49
C ILE A 18 -15.84 -7.98 6.75
N TRP A 19 -15.10 -7.59 5.71
CA TRP A 19 -13.99 -6.66 5.80
C TRP A 19 -13.73 -6.02 4.44
N GLY A 20 -13.30 -4.77 4.44
CA GLY A 20 -12.92 -4.07 3.22
C GLY A 20 -11.79 -3.08 3.45
N MET A 21 -11.01 -2.87 2.40
CA MET A 21 -10.00 -1.82 2.31
C MET A 21 -10.15 -1.11 0.97
N ASN A 22 -10.05 0.20 0.95
CA ASN A 22 -9.87 0.99 -0.25
C ASN A 22 -8.51 1.70 -0.21
N TYR A 23 -8.03 2.09 -1.39
CA TYR A 23 -6.77 2.80 -1.50
C TYR A 23 -6.72 3.70 -2.73
N TYR A 24 -5.99 4.80 -2.58
CA TYR A 24 -5.71 5.76 -3.65
C TYR A 24 -4.20 5.97 -3.77
N GLY A 25 -3.65 5.74 -4.95
CA GLY A 25 -2.22 5.81 -5.22
C GLY A 25 -1.87 6.74 -6.37
N GLN A 26 -0.72 7.39 -6.26
CA GLN A 26 -0.19 8.30 -7.27
C GLN A 26 1.34 8.30 -7.35
N ILE A 27 1.85 8.57 -8.56
CA ILE A 27 3.26 8.87 -8.82
C ILE A 27 3.43 10.39 -8.76
N LEU A 28 4.32 10.83 -7.88
CA LEU A 28 4.57 12.24 -7.57
C LEU A 28 5.68 12.86 -8.43
N SER A 29 6.48 12.04 -9.11
CA SER A 29 7.68 12.50 -9.81
C SER A 29 7.96 11.67 -11.06
N LYS A 30 8.56 12.31 -12.06
CA LYS A 30 9.09 11.66 -13.28
C LYS A 30 10.59 11.34 -13.17
N ALA A 31 11.18 11.49 -11.99
CA ALA A 31 12.61 11.22 -11.76
C ALA A 31 13.01 9.76 -12.03
N VAL A 32 12.04 8.85 -11.98
CA VAL A 32 12.22 7.43 -12.29
C VAL A 32 11.02 6.93 -13.09
N GLY A 33 11.19 5.89 -13.90
CA GLY A 33 10.10 5.36 -14.73
C GLY A 33 8.98 4.76 -13.88
N ALA A 34 7.72 4.98 -14.28
CA ALA A 34 6.56 4.40 -13.59
C ALA A 34 6.68 2.87 -13.45
N LYS A 35 7.21 2.20 -14.47
CA LYS A 35 7.45 0.75 -14.47
C LYS A 35 8.40 0.32 -13.34
N GLU A 36 9.50 1.03 -13.14
CA GLU A 36 10.49 0.73 -12.09
C GLU A 36 9.88 0.93 -10.70
N ILE A 37 9.09 2.00 -10.51
CA ILE A 37 8.31 2.19 -9.26
C ILE A 37 7.39 0.99 -9.02
N TYR A 38 6.72 0.50 -10.06
CA TYR A 38 5.81 -0.63 -9.93
C TYR A 38 6.50 -1.96 -9.67
N GLU A 39 7.68 -2.19 -10.27
CA GLU A 39 8.48 -3.39 -10.01
C GLU A 39 8.94 -3.43 -8.56
N PHE A 40 9.52 -2.33 -8.06
CA PHE A 40 9.91 -2.21 -6.66
C PHE A 40 8.72 -2.28 -5.70
N LEU A 41 7.57 -1.68 -6.05
CA LEU A 41 6.35 -1.79 -5.25
C LEU A 41 5.90 -3.25 -5.10
N LYS A 42 5.95 -4.05 -6.18
CA LYS A 42 5.59 -5.47 -6.12
C LYS A 42 6.49 -6.24 -5.16
N GLU A 43 7.80 -5.98 -5.19
CA GLU A 43 8.75 -6.60 -4.26
C GLU A 43 8.43 -6.26 -2.80
N ALA A 44 8.05 -5.01 -2.52
CA ALA A 44 7.61 -4.60 -1.20
C ALA A 44 6.31 -5.33 -0.78
N LEU A 45 5.32 -5.43 -1.67
CA LEU A 45 4.05 -6.10 -1.37
C LEU A 45 4.18 -7.60 -1.11
N LEU A 46 5.21 -8.25 -1.65
CA LEU A 46 5.51 -9.67 -1.37
C LEU A 46 6.07 -9.91 0.03
N GLN A 47 6.50 -8.85 0.73
CA GLN A 47 7.09 -8.91 2.07
C GLN A 47 6.13 -8.37 3.15
N VAL A 48 4.83 -8.56 2.93
CA VAL A 48 3.79 -8.17 3.89
C VAL A 48 4.06 -8.77 5.28
N ASP A 49 3.85 -7.96 6.31
CA ASP A 49 3.96 -8.40 7.71
C ASP A 49 2.64 -9.06 8.14
N GLU A 50 2.70 -10.32 8.58
CA GLU A 50 1.52 -11.08 9.03
C GLU A 50 0.78 -10.41 10.19
N SER A 51 1.47 -9.60 11.01
CA SER A 51 0.84 -8.88 12.14
C SER A 51 -0.01 -7.69 11.69
N MET A 52 0.27 -7.14 10.50
CA MET A 52 -0.45 -6.01 9.92
C MET A 52 -0.56 -6.18 8.40
N PRO A 53 -1.37 -7.17 7.94
CA PRO A 53 -1.29 -7.69 6.57
C PRO A 53 -2.03 -6.83 5.54
N PHE A 54 -1.85 -5.50 5.60
CA PHE A 54 -2.57 -4.55 4.76
C PHE A 54 -1.83 -4.25 3.45
N ARG A 55 -0.50 -4.07 3.52
CA ARG A 55 0.38 -3.67 2.41
C ARG A 55 1.78 -4.27 2.63
N GLY A 56 2.85 -3.67 2.12
CA GLY A 56 4.22 -4.15 2.32
C GLY A 56 4.76 -3.94 3.74
N PRO A 57 6.03 -4.29 3.99
CA PRO A 57 6.66 -4.21 5.30
C PRO A 57 6.83 -2.76 5.75
N LYS A 58 7.08 -2.52 7.03
CA LYS A 58 7.32 -1.15 7.54
C LYS A 58 8.41 -0.41 6.76
N ILE A 59 9.49 -1.12 6.40
CA ILE A 59 10.65 -0.60 5.69
C ILE A 59 11.20 -1.68 4.77
N LEU A 60 11.52 -1.31 3.53
CA LEU A 60 12.37 -2.08 2.61
C LEU A 60 13.30 -1.09 1.89
N ASN A 61 14.59 -1.39 1.78
CA ASN A 61 15.53 -0.55 1.03
C ASN A 61 16.30 -1.43 0.05
N GLU A 62 16.32 -1.04 -1.22
CA GLU A 62 17.01 -1.75 -2.30
C GLU A 62 17.68 -0.72 -3.22
N GLU A 63 19.01 -0.77 -3.30
CA GLU A 63 19.82 0.15 -4.10
C GLU A 63 19.43 1.64 -3.94
N ASN A 64 18.80 2.22 -4.97
CA ASN A 64 18.35 3.61 -5.02
C ASN A 64 16.95 3.82 -4.44
N PHE A 65 16.23 2.74 -4.15
CA PHE A 65 14.84 2.77 -3.72
C PHE A 65 14.70 2.54 -2.21
N SER A 66 13.68 3.16 -1.63
CA SER A 66 13.24 2.89 -0.27
C SER A 66 11.73 2.89 -0.19
N TYR A 67 11.16 1.80 0.27
CA TYR A 67 9.74 1.67 0.61
C TYR A 67 9.55 1.97 2.10
N ARG A 68 8.51 2.73 2.42
CA ARG A 68 8.09 3.00 3.79
C ARG A 68 6.59 2.81 3.89
N ASN A 69 6.17 2.02 4.86
CA ASN A 69 4.77 1.86 5.21
C ASN A 69 4.56 2.28 6.66
N SER A 70 3.58 3.14 6.89
CA SER A 70 3.15 3.53 8.22
C SER A 70 1.64 3.38 8.30
N ASN A 71 1.17 2.60 9.26
CA ASN A 71 -0.25 2.41 9.51
C ASN A 71 -0.56 2.58 11.00
N SER A 72 -1.84 2.69 11.30
CA SER A 72 -2.37 2.85 12.64
C SER A 72 -3.74 2.21 12.72
N GLY A 73 -4.10 1.77 13.93
CA GLY A 73 -5.33 1.02 14.18
C GLY A 73 -5.08 -0.48 14.23
N SER A 74 -6.14 -1.24 13.97
CA SER A 74 -6.15 -2.71 14.00
C SER A 74 -6.93 -3.23 12.78
N VAL A 75 -7.01 -4.55 12.61
CA VAL A 75 -7.75 -5.14 11.48
C VAL A 75 -9.22 -4.70 11.45
N GLU A 76 -9.78 -4.34 12.59
CA GLU A 76 -11.15 -3.83 12.76
C GLU A 76 -11.38 -2.44 12.17
N ASP A 77 -10.38 -1.56 12.25
CA ASP A 77 -10.42 -0.16 11.81
C ASP A 77 -8.99 0.36 11.70
N PHE A 78 -8.54 0.61 10.48
CA PHE A 78 -7.17 1.04 10.21
C PHE A 78 -7.09 2.06 9.09
N HIS A 79 -5.98 2.79 9.11
CA HIS A 79 -5.55 3.61 8.00
C HIS A 79 -4.03 3.56 7.89
N GLY A 80 -3.51 3.84 6.69
CA GLY A 80 -2.09 3.85 6.46
C GLY A 80 -1.69 4.63 5.22
N VAL A 81 -0.38 4.88 5.16
CA VAL A 81 0.29 5.53 4.04
C VAL A 81 1.51 4.70 3.70
N GLU A 82 1.59 4.28 2.44
CA GLU A 82 2.81 3.76 1.86
C GLU A 82 3.45 4.81 0.94
N MET A 83 4.77 4.80 0.86
CA MET A 83 5.52 5.67 -0.03
C MET A 83 6.77 4.96 -0.55
N ILE A 84 7.18 5.35 -1.75
CA ILE A 84 8.48 4.97 -2.31
C ILE A 84 9.30 6.23 -2.51
N LEU A 85 10.55 6.16 -2.07
CA LEU A 85 11.58 7.16 -2.30
C LEU A 85 12.57 6.61 -3.32
N TYR A 86 13.01 7.46 -4.24
CA TYR A 86 14.15 7.23 -5.12
C TYR A 86 15.24 8.24 -4.76
N GLN A 87 16.41 7.76 -4.35
CA GLN A 87 17.54 8.57 -3.88
C GLN A 87 17.12 9.60 -2.82
N GLY A 88 16.28 9.17 -1.87
CA GLY A 88 15.77 10.01 -0.79
C GLY A 88 14.65 10.99 -1.17
N LYS A 89 14.22 11.04 -2.43
CA LYS A 89 13.09 11.87 -2.88
C LYS A 89 11.84 11.02 -3.04
N ARG A 90 10.71 11.44 -2.46
CA ARG A 90 9.43 10.74 -2.62
C ARG A 90 8.99 10.77 -4.09
N VAL A 91 8.76 9.61 -4.68
CA VAL A 91 8.32 9.45 -6.08
C VAL A 91 6.95 8.80 -6.21
N TYR A 92 6.47 8.16 -5.15
CA TYR A 92 5.17 7.49 -5.10
C TYR A 92 4.58 7.59 -3.70
N GLU A 93 3.26 7.67 -3.63
CA GLU A 93 2.51 7.51 -2.39
C GLU A 93 1.16 6.83 -2.64
N LEU A 94 0.68 6.13 -1.63
CA LEU A 94 -0.67 5.60 -1.58
C LEU A 94 -1.22 5.71 -0.17
N GLN A 95 -2.46 6.17 -0.08
CA GLN A 95 -3.24 6.18 1.16
C GLN A 95 -4.24 5.03 1.11
N TYR A 96 -4.40 4.35 2.24
CA TYR A 96 -5.33 3.25 2.37
C TYR A 96 -6.03 3.28 3.73
N HIS A 97 -7.26 2.79 3.77
CA HIS A 97 -8.02 2.63 5.00
C HIS A 97 -9.05 1.53 4.83
N GLY A 98 -9.53 1.00 5.94
CA GLY A 98 -10.43 -0.13 5.92
C GLY A 98 -10.77 -0.63 7.30
N GLY A 99 -11.50 -1.75 7.34
CA GLY A 99 -11.92 -2.35 8.58
C GLY A 99 -13.00 -3.39 8.41
N ILE A 100 -13.52 -3.87 9.54
CA ILE A 100 -14.64 -4.81 9.57
C ILE A 100 -15.91 -4.10 9.13
N ILE A 101 -16.64 -4.74 8.23
CA ILE A 101 -17.96 -4.29 7.78
C ILE A 101 -19.00 -4.92 8.72
N LYS A 102 -19.66 -4.09 9.53
CA LYS A 102 -20.74 -4.51 10.43
C LYS A 102 -22.09 -4.23 9.78
N LYS A 103 -23.01 -5.19 9.91
CA LYS A 103 -24.43 -5.00 9.60
C LYS A 103 -25.12 -4.20 10.70
#